data_AF-A0A9W6R8K3-F1
#
_entry.id   AF-A0A9W6R8K3-F1
#
_cell.length_a   1.000
_cell.length_b   1.000
_cell.length_c   1.000
_cell.angle_alpha   90.00
_cell.angle_beta   90.00
_cell.angle_gamma   90.00
#
_symmetry.space_group_name_H-M   'P 1'
#
loop_
_entity.id
_entity.type
_entity.pdbx_description
1 polymer ?
#
loop_
_entity_poly.entity_id
_entity_poly.type
_entity_poly.pdbx_seq_one_letter_code
_entity_poly.pdbx_strand_id
1 'polypeptide(L)'
;MWRGLTAWITHLPDAEKNHLLARVIQSEGARVRMELLRRFRSHTAPPHPAPVRRTVADLLDDAARRRTDRQRRLAAQRADDEARREHARIQARERRLNKLADDQEAAWSRVEAMIATRKPAEYDAAVTLLTDLQTLAERDGHDDTFSLRTTALRQTRARKPSLIQRLNRAGI
;
A
#
# COMPACT_ATOMS: atom_id res chain seq x y z
N MET A 1 -1.48 -21.33 45.78
CA MET A 1 -0.81 -20.03 46.05
C MET A 1 -0.82 -19.68 47.54
N TRP A 2 -1.99 -19.60 48.19
CA TRP A 2 -2.11 -19.25 49.62
C TRP A 2 -1.46 -20.26 50.60
N ARG A 3 -1.46 -21.56 50.29
CA ARG A 3 -0.82 -22.62 51.12
C ARG A 3 0.70 -22.49 51.26
N GLY A 4 1.39 -21.99 50.23
CA GLY A 4 2.84 -21.79 50.27
C GLY A 4 3.22 -20.55 51.11
N LEU A 5 2.39 -19.51 51.03
CA LEU A 5 2.58 -18.29 51.82
C LEU A 5 2.39 -18.58 53.31
N THR A 6 1.38 -19.37 53.69
CA THR A 6 1.15 -19.74 55.11
C THR A 6 2.29 -20.57 55.67
N ALA A 7 2.82 -21.53 54.92
CA ALA A 7 3.96 -22.34 55.35
C ALA A 7 5.25 -21.51 55.45
N TRP A 8 5.46 -20.52 54.57
CA TRP A 8 6.59 -19.60 54.73
C TRP A 8 6.42 -18.71 55.97
N ILE A 9 5.21 -18.23 56.24
CA ILE A 9 4.90 -17.40 57.40
C ILE A 9 5.22 -18.10 58.72
N THR A 10 5.00 -19.41 58.83
CA THR A 10 5.31 -20.16 60.06
C THR A 10 6.80 -20.18 60.39
N HIS A 11 7.67 -20.10 59.39
CA HIS A 11 9.12 -20.09 59.55
C HIS A 11 9.70 -18.70 59.92
N LEU A 12 8.89 -17.63 59.93
CA LEU A 12 9.37 -16.34 60.43
C LEU A 12 9.62 -16.40 61.96
N PRO A 13 10.66 -15.72 62.47
CA PRO A 13 10.87 -15.57 63.90
C PRO A 13 9.68 -14.89 64.59
N ASP A 14 9.39 -15.30 65.82
CA ASP A 14 8.21 -14.81 66.55
C ASP A 14 8.29 -13.31 66.86
N ALA A 15 9.50 -12.77 67.10
CA ALA A 15 9.71 -11.33 67.24
C ALA A 15 9.27 -10.55 65.99
N GLU A 16 9.50 -11.11 64.80
CA GLU A 16 9.14 -10.49 63.53
C GLU A 16 7.63 -10.58 63.26
N LYS A 17 7.01 -11.72 63.57
CA LYS A 17 5.54 -11.87 63.52
C LYS A 17 4.85 -10.87 64.46
N ASN A 18 5.33 -10.74 65.69
CA ASN A 18 4.80 -9.80 66.69
C ASN A 18 4.92 -8.34 66.22
N HIS A 19 6.06 -7.98 65.62
CA HIS A 19 6.26 -6.65 65.05
C HIS A 19 5.29 -6.34 63.89
N LEU A 20 5.08 -7.30 62.99
CA LEU A 20 4.14 -7.13 61.87
C LEU A 20 2.69 -6.99 62.35
N LEU A 21 2.28 -7.74 63.38
CA LEU A 21 0.94 -7.62 63.98
C LEU A 21 0.76 -6.27 64.68
N ALA A 22 1.77 -5.78 65.41
CA ALA A 22 1.73 -4.45 66.02
C ALA A 22 1.55 -3.34 64.96
N ARG A 23 2.20 -3.46 63.80
CA ARG A 23 2.04 -2.53 62.66
C ARG A 23 0.65 -2.60 62.02
N VAL A 24 0.01 -3.77 62.00
CA VAL A 24 -1.38 -3.91 61.53
C VAL A 24 -2.35 -3.14 62.42
N ILE A 25 -2.17 -3.19 63.75
CA ILE A 25 -2.98 -2.42 64.71
C ILE A 25 -2.80 -0.91 64.51
N GLN A 26 -1.62 -0.47 64.07
CA GLN A 26 -1.32 0.93 63.70
C GLN A 26 -1.85 1.33 62.31
N SER A 27 -2.82 0.58 61.76
CA SER A 27 -3.42 0.82 60.44
C SER A 27 -2.47 0.66 59.24
N GLU A 28 -1.31 -0.01 59.39
CA GLU A 28 -0.38 -0.26 58.28
C GLU A 28 -0.65 -1.57 57.51
N GLY A 29 -1.83 -2.17 57.68
CA GLY A 29 -2.15 -3.51 57.17
C GLY A 29 -1.89 -3.72 55.66
N ALA A 30 -2.16 -2.70 54.84
CA ALA A 30 -1.89 -2.76 53.40
C ALA A 30 -0.38 -2.80 53.08
N ARG A 31 0.44 -2.05 53.82
CA ARG A 31 1.90 -2.03 53.67
C ARG A 31 2.53 -3.34 54.11
N VAL A 32 2.08 -3.85 55.27
CA VAL A 32 2.50 -5.16 55.80
C VAL A 32 2.16 -6.28 54.82
N ARG A 33 0.96 -6.27 54.22
CA ARG A 33 0.56 -7.24 53.20
C ARG A 33 1.45 -7.17 51.94
N MET A 34 1.73 -5.96 51.43
CA MET A 34 2.61 -5.78 50.28
C MET A 34 4.03 -6.26 50.54
N GLU A 35 4.55 -5.99 51.74
CA GLU A 35 5.87 -6.41 52.17
C GLU A 35 5.98 -7.94 52.28
N LEU A 36 5.01 -8.60 52.92
CA LEU A 36 4.96 -10.06 53.03
C LEU A 36 4.89 -10.74 51.65
N LEU A 37 4.04 -10.22 50.75
CA LEU A 37 3.94 -10.74 49.38
C LEU A 37 5.23 -10.53 48.58
N ARG A 38 5.93 -9.40 48.78
CA ARG A 38 7.23 -9.15 48.13
C ARG A 38 8.28 -10.13 48.62
N ARG A 39 8.41 -10.29 49.95
CA ARG A 39 9.39 -11.19 50.57
C ARG A 39 9.14 -12.66 50.22
N PHE A 40 7.89 -13.10 50.23
CA PHE A 40 7.51 -14.43 49.80
C PHE A 40 7.89 -14.68 48.33
N ARG A 41 7.57 -13.74 47.43
CA ARG A 41 7.97 -13.85 46.01
C ARG A 41 9.49 -13.93 45.84
N SER A 42 10.26 -13.13 46.59
CA SER A 42 11.72 -13.20 46.55
C SER A 42 12.28 -14.53 47.09
N HIS A 43 11.59 -15.15 48.05
CA HIS A 43 11.97 -16.45 48.61
C HIS A 43 11.60 -17.64 47.71
N THR A 44 10.50 -17.54 46.97
CA THR A 44 10.02 -18.60 46.06
C THR A 44 10.42 -18.42 44.61
N ALA A 45 11.01 -17.28 44.24
CA ALA A 45 11.46 -17.05 42.88
C ALA A 45 12.64 -17.99 42.58
N PRO A 46 12.56 -18.83 41.53
CA PRO A 46 13.74 -19.53 41.06
C PRO A 46 14.81 -18.49 40.68
N PRO A 47 16.11 -18.79 40.86
CA PRO A 47 17.17 -17.90 40.42
C PRO A 47 16.94 -17.57 38.95
N HIS A 48 16.58 -16.31 38.68
CA HIS A 48 16.39 -15.86 37.31
C HIS A 48 17.77 -15.91 36.66
N PRO A 49 17.97 -16.69 35.58
CA PRO A 49 19.22 -16.61 34.85
C PRO A 49 19.41 -15.14 34.50
N ALA A 50 20.57 -14.58 34.89
CA ALA A 50 20.91 -13.21 34.53
C ALA A 50 20.65 -13.05 33.03
N PRO A 51 19.90 -12.03 32.59
CA PRO A 51 19.65 -11.85 31.17
C PRO A 51 20.99 -11.85 30.48
N VAL A 52 21.17 -12.76 29.50
CA VAL A 52 22.40 -12.83 28.70
C VAL A 52 22.70 -11.42 28.24
N ARG A 53 23.81 -10.85 28.72
CA ARG A 53 24.15 -9.46 28.46
C ARG A 53 24.45 -9.37 26.97
N ARG A 54 23.49 -8.87 26.20
CA ARG A 54 23.67 -8.62 24.76
C ARG A 54 24.85 -7.68 24.59
N THR A 55 25.76 -8.06 23.72
CA THR A 55 26.87 -7.19 23.37
C THR A 55 26.36 -6.03 22.51
N VAL A 56 27.12 -4.94 22.47
CA VAL A 56 26.84 -3.82 21.55
C VAL A 56 26.81 -4.32 20.10
N ALA A 57 27.65 -5.29 19.75
CA ALA A 57 27.65 -5.94 18.43
C ALA A 57 26.31 -6.64 18.14
N ASP A 58 25.77 -7.39 19.09
CA ASP A 58 24.46 -8.04 18.93
C ASP A 58 23.36 -7.01 18.63
N LEU A 59 23.38 -5.86 19.32
CA LEU A 59 22.40 -4.79 19.11
C LEU A 59 22.53 -4.13 17.74
N LEU A 60 23.76 -3.93 17.25
CA LEU A 60 24.03 -3.35 15.94
C LEU A 60 23.59 -4.30 14.81
N ASP A 61 23.89 -5.59 14.93
CA ASP A 61 23.43 -6.61 13.99
C ASP A 61 21.90 -6.70 13.95
N ASP A 62 21.28 -6.66 15.12
CA ASP A 62 19.82 -6.64 15.24
C ASP A 62 19.20 -5.38 14.61
N ALA A 63 19.85 -4.23 14.75
CA ALA A 63 19.41 -3.00 14.12
C ALA A 63 19.58 -3.05 12.60
N ALA A 64 20.70 -3.61 12.10
CA ALA A 64 20.96 -3.80 10.68
C ALA A 64 19.91 -4.72 10.05
N ARG A 65 19.64 -5.88 10.66
CA ARG A 65 18.58 -6.82 10.22
C ARG A 65 17.22 -6.12 10.11
N ARG A 66 16.81 -5.38 11.14
CA ARG A 66 15.53 -4.65 11.13
C ARG A 66 15.47 -3.57 10.05
N ARG A 67 16.58 -2.89 9.76
CA ARG A 67 16.66 -1.90 8.67
C ARG A 67 16.49 -2.59 7.31
N THR A 68 17.21 -3.68 7.07
CA THR A 68 17.11 -4.45 5.82
C THR A 68 15.71 -5.01 5.62
N ASP A 69 15.09 -5.57 6.66
CA ASP A 69 13.71 -6.10 6.57
C ASP A 69 12.70 -4.99 6.28
N ARG A 70 12.85 -3.82 6.91
CA ARG A 70 12.00 -2.66 6.61
C ARG A 70 12.16 -2.21 5.17
N GLN A 71 13.39 -2.13 4.67
CA GLN A 71 13.66 -1.77 3.28
C GLN A 71 13.04 -2.75 2.30
N ARG A 72 13.17 -4.06 2.55
CA ARG A 72 12.55 -5.11 1.72
C ARG A 72 11.02 -4.99 1.69
N ARG A 73 10.39 -4.77 2.85
CA ARG A 73 8.93 -4.59 2.93
C ARG A 73 8.46 -3.34 2.18
N LEU A 74 9.17 -2.22 2.33
CA LEU A 74 8.85 -0.99 1.60
C LEU A 74 9.03 -1.15 0.08
N ALA A 75 10.07 -1.86 -0.35
CA ALA A 75 10.30 -2.14 -1.76
C ALA A 75 9.19 -3.04 -2.34
N ALA A 76 8.79 -4.09 -1.62
CA ALA A 76 7.68 -4.95 -2.02
C ALA A 76 6.35 -4.18 -2.12
N GLN A 77 6.04 -3.33 -1.14
CA GLN A 77 4.84 -2.50 -1.16
C GLN A 77 4.80 -1.54 -2.36
N ARG A 78 5.94 -0.92 -2.70
CA ARG A 78 6.02 -0.05 -3.89
C ARG A 78 5.82 -0.83 -5.18
N ALA A 79 6.44 -2.00 -5.30
CA ALA A 79 6.28 -2.86 -6.47
C ALA A 79 4.81 -3.29 -6.66
N ASP A 80 4.14 -3.68 -5.57
CA ASP A 80 2.71 -4.02 -5.60
C ASP A 80 1.84 -2.82 -5.98
N ASP A 81 2.13 -1.63 -5.44
CA ASP A 81 1.42 -0.40 -5.80
C ASP A 81 1.61 -0.02 -7.27
N GLU A 82 2.82 -0.13 -7.79
CA GLU A 82 3.15 0.12 -9.19
C GLU A 82 2.43 -0.88 -10.11
N ALA A 83 2.46 -2.17 -9.77
CA ALA A 83 1.74 -3.21 -10.50
C ALA A 83 0.23 -2.94 -10.51
N ARG A 84 -0.37 -2.59 -9.37
CA ARG A 84 -1.80 -2.23 -9.28
C ARG A 84 -2.14 -1.03 -10.15
N ARG A 85 -1.30 0.01 -10.15
CA ARG A 85 -1.52 1.20 -10.99
C ARG A 85 -1.42 0.87 -12.46
N GLU A 86 -0.46 0.03 -12.85
CA GLU A 86 -0.30 -0.38 -14.24
C GLU A 86 -1.47 -1.24 -14.72
N HIS A 87 -1.89 -2.22 -13.93
CA HIS A 87 -3.10 -2.99 -14.22
C HIS A 87 -4.34 -2.10 -14.33
N ALA A 88 -4.51 -1.12 -13.43
CA ALA A 88 -5.61 -0.18 -13.51
C ALA A 88 -5.56 0.69 -14.78
N ARG A 89 -4.37 1.10 -15.23
CA ARG A 89 -4.18 1.84 -16.48
C ARG A 89 -4.54 1.00 -17.71
N ILE A 90 -4.08 -0.24 -17.74
CA ILE A 90 -4.39 -1.21 -18.80
C ILE A 90 -5.92 -1.42 -18.86
N GLN A 91 -6.56 -1.73 -17.74
CA GLN A 91 -8.01 -1.92 -17.69
C GLN A 91 -8.79 -0.65 -18.07
N ALA A 92 -8.35 0.53 -17.63
CA ALA A 92 -8.98 1.78 -18.00
C ALA A 92 -8.87 2.05 -19.50
N ARG A 93 -7.74 1.70 -20.12
CA ARG A 93 -7.56 1.78 -21.58
C ARG A 93 -8.48 0.80 -22.29
N GLU A 94 -8.52 -0.46 -21.87
CA GLU A 94 -9.41 -1.49 -22.46
C GLU A 94 -10.88 -1.09 -22.37
N ARG A 95 -11.35 -0.58 -21.22
CA ARG A 95 -12.74 -0.11 -21.07
C ARG A 95 -13.06 1.05 -22.02
N ARG A 96 -12.11 1.98 -22.24
CA ARG A 96 -12.30 3.06 -23.21
C ARG A 96 -12.41 2.52 -24.63
N LEU A 97 -11.55 1.59 -25.01
CA LEU A 97 -11.60 0.94 -26.33
C LEU A 97 -12.87 0.12 -26.53
N ASN A 98 -13.33 -0.61 -25.51
CA ASN A 98 -14.58 -1.37 -25.60
C ASN A 98 -15.80 -0.44 -25.77
N LYS A 99 -15.86 0.65 -25.01
CA LYS A 99 -16.91 1.68 -25.20
C LYS A 99 -16.86 2.31 -26.59
N LEU A 100 -15.67 2.41 -27.18
CA LEU A 100 -15.49 2.91 -28.54
C LEU A 100 -15.96 1.89 -29.59
N ALA A 101 -15.74 0.60 -29.32
CA ALA A 101 -16.20 -0.51 -30.15
C ALA A 101 -17.72 -0.58 -30.25
N ASP A 102 -18.42 -0.30 -29.16
CA ASP A 102 -19.89 -0.31 -29.13
C ASP A 102 -20.51 0.77 -30.04
N ASP A 103 -19.78 1.86 -30.33
CA ASP A 103 -20.30 3.00 -31.10
C ASP A 103 -19.20 3.67 -31.94
N GLN A 104 -18.65 2.91 -32.89
CA GLN A 104 -17.60 3.38 -33.79
C GLN A 104 -18.08 4.54 -34.68
N GLU A 105 -19.33 4.51 -35.14
CA GLU A 105 -19.86 5.53 -36.06
C GLU A 105 -20.02 6.90 -35.36
N ALA A 106 -20.49 6.92 -34.10
CA ALA A 106 -20.51 8.18 -33.35
C ALA A 106 -19.10 8.66 -32.99
N ALA A 107 -18.12 7.76 -32.88
CA ALA A 107 -16.72 8.16 -32.69
C ALA A 107 -16.16 8.87 -33.93
N TRP A 108 -16.40 8.33 -35.12
CA TRP A 108 -16.05 8.99 -36.39
C TRP A 108 -16.74 10.35 -36.53
N SER A 109 -18.03 10.43 -36.20
CA SER A 109 -18.78 11.70 -36.19
C SER A 109 -18.17 12.72 -35.22
N ARG A 110 -17.70 12.29 -34.05
CA ARG A 110 -17.00 13.14 -33.07
C ARG A 110 -15.66 13.66 -33.61
N VAL A 111 -14.88 12.81 -34.29
CA VAL A 111 -13.64 13.23 -34.96
C VAL A 111 -13.92 14.35 -35.98
N GLU A 112 -14.95 14.18 -36.80
CA GLU A 112 -15.32 15.20 -37.79
C GLU A 112 -15.75 16.52 -37.14
N ALA A 113 -16.54 16.46 -36.06
CA ALA A 113 -16.96 17.62 -35.29
C ALA A 113 -15.76 18.37 -34.69
N MET A 114 -14.82 17.64 -34.07
CA MET A 114 -13.59 18.22 -33.52
C MET A 114 -12.75 18.93 -34.60
N ILE A 115 -12.60 18.30 -35.77
CA ILE A 115 -11.88 18.90 -36.91
C ILE A 115 -12.60 20.12 -37.50
N ALA A 116 -13.93 20.17 -37.39
CA ALA A 116 -14.74 21.31 -37.82
C ALA A 116 -14.50 22.55 -36.94
N THR A 117 -14.30 22.38 -35.62
CA THR A 117 -14.11 23.50 -34.67
C THR A 117 -12.89 24.38 -34.94
N ARG A 118 -11.92 23.90 -35.74
CA ARG A 118 -10.67 24.60 -36.09
C ARG A 118 -9.76 24.98 -34.92
N LYS A 119 -9.96 24.40 -33.73
CA LYS A 119 -9.11 24.68 -32.56
C LYS A 119 -7.92 23.72 -32.49
N PRO A 120 -6.71 24.19 -32.14
CA PRO A 120 -5.56 23.31 -31.96
C PRO A 120 -5.80 22.20 -30.93
N ALA A 121 -6.39 22.50 -29.78
CA ALA A 121 -6.67 21.47 -28.77
C ALA A 121 -7.62 20.37 -29.28
N GLU A 122 -8.61 20.75 -30.10
CA GLU A 122 -9.58 19.82 -30.69
C GLU A 122 -8.94 18.94 -31.76
N TYR A 123 -7.95 19.43 -32.48
CA TYR A 123 -7.17 18.60 -33.40
C TYR A 123 -6.32 17.57 -32.66
N ASP A 124 -5.73 17.92 -31.52
CA ASP A 124 -4.97 16.94 -30.70
C ASP A 124 -5.89 15.86 -30.13
N ALA A 125 -7.08 16.26 -29.69
CA ALA A 125 -8.09 15.32 -29.22
C ALA A 125 -8.64 14.42 -30.35
N ALA A 126 -8.85 14.97 -31.56
CA ALA A 126 -9.25 14.20 -32.73
C ALA A 126 -8.19 13.17 -33.13
N VAL A 127 -6.91 13.55 -33.11
CA VAL A 127 -5.80 12.62 -33.40
C VAL A 127 -5.74 11.51 -32.36
N THR A 128 -5.94 11.83 -31.08
CA THR A 128 -5.98 10.83 -30.00
C THR A 128 -7.12 9.82 -30.22
N LEU A 129 -8.31 10.32 -30.57
CA LEU A 129 -9.47 9.46 -30.86
C LEU A 129 -9.26 8.60 -32.11
N LEU A 130 -8.59 9.12 -33.14
CA LEU A 130 -8.22 8.35 -34.33
C LEU A 130 -7.19 7.25 -34.01
N THR A 131 -6.22 7.50 -33.12
CA THR A 131 -5.27 6.46 -32.66
C THR A 131 -5.98 5.35 -31.88
N ASP A 132 -6.96 5.70 -31.03
CA ASP A 132 -7.77 4.71 -30.32
C ASP A 132 -8.61 3.87 -31.30
N LEU A 133 -9.18 4.50 -32.35
CA LEU A 133 -9.91 3.80 -33.43
C LEU A 133 -8.98 2.90 -34.27
N GLN A 134 -7.73 3.31 -34.51
CA GLN A 134 -6.74 2.48 -35.19
C GLN A 134 -6.42 1.23 -34.37
N THR A 135 -6.13 1.40 -33.07
CA THR A 135 -5.86 0.28 -32.16
C THR A 135 -7.04 -0.69 -32.12
N LEU A 136 -8.26 -0.17 -32.19
CA LEU A 136 -9.48 -0.97 -32.23
C LEU A 136 -9.61 -1.72 -33.56
N ALA A 137 -9.34 -1.07 -34.69
CA ALA A 137 -9.36 -1.70 -36.00
C ALA A 137 -8.34 -2.84 -36.12
N GLU A 138 -7.13 -2.65 -35.60
CA GLU A 138 -6.07 -3.68 -35.56
C GLU A 138 -6.49 -4.88 -34.71
N ARG A 139 -7.14 -4.63 -33.56
CA ARG A 139 -7.64 -5.69 -32.67
C ARG A 139 -8.77 -6.49 -33.31
N ASP A 140 -9.68 -5.82 -34.00
CA ASP A 140 -10.91 -6.41 -34.53
C ASP A 140 -10.76 -6.87 -36.00
N GLY A 141 -9.60 -6.69 -36.63
CA GLY A 141 -9.30 -7.08 -38.01
C GLY A 141 -9.93 -6.19 -39.10
N HIS A 142 -10.20 -4.92 -38.78
CA HIS A 142 -10.88 -3.96 -39.67
C HIS A 142 -9.94 -2.87 -40.22
N ASP A 143 -8.64 -3.16 -40.31
CA ASP A 143 -7.59 -2.20 -40.73
C ASP A 143 -7.85 -1.57 -42.10
N ASP A 144 -8.38 -2.34 -43.05
CA ASP A 144 -8.70 -1.85 -44.39
C ASP A 144 -9.80 -0.78 -44.34
N THR A 145 -10.82 -0.99 -43.50
CA THR A 145 -11.94 -0.04 -43.35
C THR A 145 -11.46 1.24 -42.68
N PHE A 146 -10.59 1.11 -41.67
CA PHE A 146 -9.96 2.25 -41.03
C PHE A 146 -9.11 3.05 -42.03
N SER A 147 -8.24 2.37 -42.78
CA SER A 147 -7.35 2.98 -43.77
C SER A 147 -8.11 3.70 -44.89
N LEU A 148 -9.23 3.13 -45.34
CA LEU A 148 -10.11 3.77 -46.32
C LEU A 148 -10.71 5.07 -45.77
N ARG A 149 -11.25 5.04 -44.54
CA ARG A 149 -11.87 6.20 -43.88
C ARG A 149 -10.83 7.29 -43.58
N THR A 150 -9.65 6.95 -43.07
CA THR A 150 -8.58 7.93 -42.81
C THR A 150 -8.05 8.57 -44.09
N THR A 151 -7.92 7.79 -45.17
CA THR A 151 -7.53 8.32 -46.49
C THR A 151 -8.54 9.35 -47.00
N ALA A 152 -9.84 9.03 -46.93
CA ALA A 152 -10.92 9.95 -47.31
C ALA A 152 -10.91 11.23 -46.44
N LEU A 153 -10.67 11.08 -45.13
CA LEU A 153 -10.54 12.22 -44.21
C LEU A 153 -9.35 13.12 -44.59
N ARG A 154 -8.18 12.53 -44.89
CA ARG A 154 -6.97 13.26 -45.30
C ARG A 154 -7.20 14.03 -46.60
N GLN A 155 -7.86 13.43 -47.59
CA GLN A 155 -8.23 14.10 -48.84
C GLN A 155 -9.17 15.29 -48.59
N THR A 156 -10.22 15.08 -47.80
CA THR A 156 -11.23 16.12 -47.47
C THR A 156 -10.62 17.27 -46.69
N ARG A 157 -9.63 16.98 -45.83
CA ARG A 157 -8.98 17.96 -44.95
C ARG A 157 -7.58 18.39 -45.43
N ALA A 158 -7.22 18.10 -46.68
CA ALA A 158 -5.91 18.43 -47.25
C ALA A 158 -5.56 19.93 -47.17
N ARG A 159 -6.57 20.80 -47.22
CA ARG A 159 -6.40 22.26 -47.08
C ARG A 159 -6.05 22.74 -45.65
N LYS A 160 -5.92 21.82 -44.67
CA LYS A 160 -5.58 22.11 -43.26
C LYS A 160 -4.19 21.52 -42.93
N PRO A 161 -3.08 22.18 -43.29
CA PRO A 161 -1.73 21.60 -43.17
C PRO A 161 -1.33 21.26 -41.73
N SER A 162 -1.80 22.03 -40.73
CA SER A 162 -1.53 21.74 -39.31
C SER A 162 -2.18 20.45 -38.81
N LEU A 163 -3.36 20.09 -39.33
CA LEU A 163 -4.01 18.82 -39.03
C LEU A 163 -3.25 17.67 -39.69
N ILE A 164 -2.91 17.81 -40.97
CA ILE A 164 -2.15 16.79 -41.71
C ILE A 164 -0.81 16.51 -41.04
N GLN A 165 -0.09 17.53 -40.58
CA GLN A 165 1.17 17.35 -39.85
C GLN A 165 0.99 16.53 -38.56
N ARG A 166 -0.12 16.71 -37.84
CA ARG A 166 -0.41 15.97 -36.61
C ARG A 166 -0.82 14.53 -36.88
N LEU A 167 -1.61 14.29 -37.93
CA LEU A 167 -1.93 12.94 -38.40
C LEU A 167 -0.66 12.18 -38.78
N ASN A 168 0.23 12.81 -39.57
CA ASN A 168 1.52 12.22 -39.94
C ASN A 168 2.37 11.86 -38.72
N ARG A 169 2.41 12.74 -37.70
CA ARG A 169 3.16 12.47 -36.47
C ARG A 169 2.60 11.28 -35.68
N ALA A 170 1.29 11.08 -35.75
CA ALA A 170 0.60 9.97 -35.10
C ALA A 170 0.59 8.67 -35.93
N GLY A 171 1.11 8.70 -37.18
CA GLY A 171 1.09 7.54 -38.07
C GLY A 171 -0.27 7.27 -38.73
N ILE A 172 -1.13 8.31 -38.84
CA ILE A 172 -2.51 8.24 -39.37
C ILE A 172 -2.64 8.86 -40.77
#